data_AF-A0A915MEE6-F1
#
_entry.id   AF-A0A915MEE6-F1
#
_cell.length_a   1.000
_cell.length_b   1.000
_cell.length_c   1.000
_cell.angle_alpha   90.00
_cell.angle_beta   90.00
_cell.angle_gamma   90.00
#
_symmetry.space_group_name_H-M   'P 1'
#
loop_
_entity.id
_entity.type
_entity.pdbx_description
1 polymer ?
#
loop_
_entity_poly.entity_id
_entity_poly.type
_entity_poly.pdbx_seq_one_letter_code
_entity_poly.pdbx_strand_id
1 'polypeptide(L)'
;MSLLHFFVEDWFISALLGCITAALSISVDVSYEYLNHYRAVLFDFARDYDKMLGFVSWVGYLGFFVTAAALVCKYISPQAIGSGIPEVKVIMNGFFLPNYLTMRTLVAKVLSLTLTLGSGLPVGKEASHLLSKLTKAWQSTAFFSNEGREIEILASGCSVGIACTFSSPAGAVLYGIECTHKYFAVKNYWRAFFATTCSALIFRFANAAIIPPHIA
;
A
#
# COMPACT_ATOMS: atom_id res chain seq x y z
N MET A 1 -5.44 7.60 -36.19
CA MET A 1 -4.77 8.34 -35.11
C MET A 1 -5.21 7.76 -33.77
N SER A 2 -4.55 6.80 -33.14
CA SER A 2 -3.47 5.89 -33.55
C SER A 2 -3.49 4.75 -32.53
N LEU A 3 -3.62 3.50 -32.97
CA LEU A 3 -3.55 2.31 -32.11
C LEU A 3 -2.25 2.28 -31.28
N LEU A 4 -1.17 2.83 -31.85
CA LEU A 4 0.10 3.12 -31.17
C LEU A 4 -0.03 4.10 -29.99
N HIS A 5 -0.84 5.16 -30.12
CA HIS A 5 -1.08 6.11 -29.04
C HIS A 5 -1.82 5.44 -27.89
N PHE A 6 -2.85 4.65 -28.21
CA PHE A 6 -3.59 3.87 -27.22
C PHE A 6 -2.69 2.88 -26.48
N PHE A 7 -1.81 2.16 -27.19
CA PHE A 7 -0.83 1.27 -26.56
C PHE A 7 0.20 2.04 -25.73
N VAL A 8 0.82 3.11 -26.24
CA VAL A 8 1.85 3.84 -25.49
C VAL A 8 1.26 4.46 -24.21
N GLU A 9 0.07 5.04 -24.30
CA GLU A 9 -0.63 5.67 -23.18
C GLU A 9 -1.01 4.65 -22.09
N ASP A 10 -1.47 3.47 -22.51
CA ASP A 10 -1.82 2.36 -21.63
C ASP A 10 -0.63 1.79 -20.82
N TRP A 11 0.55 1.72 -21.43
CA TRP A 11 1.77 1.25 -20.78
C TRP A 11 2.38 2.34 -19.90
N PHE A 12 2.30 3.60 -20.33
CA PHE A 12 2.72 4.75 -19.54
C PHE A 12 1.91 4.88 -18.25
N ILE A 13 0.58 4.73 -18.32
CA ILE A 13 -0.29 4.72 -17.13
C ILE A 13 0.11 3.59 -16.17
N SER A 14 0.45 2.42 -16.70
CA SER A 14 0.89 1.27 -15.90
C SER A 14 2.25 1.52 -15.22
N ALA A 15 3.19 2.18 -15.90
CA ALA A 15 4.47 2.59 -15.33
C ALA A 15 4.29 3.64 -14.23
N LEU A 16 3.50 4.68 -14.51
CA LEU A 16 3.18 5.75 -13.57
C LEU A 16 2.53 5.19 -12.30
N LEU A 17 1.64 4.21 -12.46
CA LEU A 17 1.03 3.48 -11.36
C LEU A 17 2.08 2.84 -10.45
N GLY A 18 3.06 2.14 -11.04
CA GLY A 18 4.21 1.54 -10.35
C GLY A 18 5.12 2.56 -9.66
N CYS A 19 5.32 3.73 -10.24
CA CYS A 19 6.11 4.78 -9.60
C CYS A 19 5.41 5.35 -8.36
N ILE A 20 4.10 5.61 -8.46
CA ILE A 20 3.34 6.21 -7.35
C ILE A 20 3.17 5.21 -6.20
N THR A 21 2.94 3.92 -6.49
CA THR A 21 2.90 2.86 -5.46
C THR A 21 4.21 2.76 -4.72
N ALA A 22 5.33 2.75 -5.45
CA ALA A 22 6.64 2.68 -4.85
C ALA A 22 6.90 3.90 -3.95
N ALA A 23 6.60 5.12 -4.44
CA ALA A 23 6.78 6.35 -3.67
C ALA A 23 5.98 6.36 -2.36
N LEU A 24 4.71 5.93 -2.39
CA LEU A 24 3.89 5.83 -1.18
C LEU A 24 4.41 4.76 -0.22
N SER A 25 4.82 3.60 -0.74
CA SER A 25 5.39 2.53 0.10
C SER A 25 6.70 2.97 0.76
N ILE A 26 7.56 3.68 0.04
CA ILE A 26 8.80 4.24 0.58
C ILE A 26 8.49 5.26 1.68
N SER A 27 7.50 6.14 1.46
CA SER A 27 7.10 7.12 2.48
C SER A 27 6.65 6.45 3.78
N VAL A 28 5.91 5.33 3.70
CA VAL A 28 5.49 4.56 4.87
C VAL A 28 6.67 3.91 5.56
N ASP A 29 7.56 3.26 4.81
CA ASP A 29 8.72 2.55 5.35
C ASP A 29 9.69 3.53 6.05
N VAL A 30 9.99 4.67 5.43
CA VAL A 30 10.81 5.74 6.03
C VAL A 30 10.17 6.25 7.33
N SER A 31 8.87 6.51 7.33
CA SER A 31 8.17 6.99 8.52
C SER A 31 8.21 5.96 9.65
N TYR A 32 8.02 4.67 9.32
CA TYR A 32 8.11 3.56 10.26
C TYR A 32 9.52 3.45 10.86
N GLU A 33 10.57 3.57 10.06
CA GLU A 33 11.96 3.47 10.52
C GLU A 33 12.30 4.59 11.52
N TYR A 34 11.89 5.83 11.23
CA TYR A 34 12.02 6.92 12.19
C TYR A 34 11.27 6.64 13.49
N LEU A 35 10.01 6.22 13.42
CA LEU A 35 9.20 5.89 14.60
C LEU A 35 9.84 4.77 15.44
N ASN A 36 10.37 3.73 14.80
CA ASN A 36 11.04 2.64 15.50
C ASN A 36 12.35 3.10 16.16
N HIS A 37 13.11 3.98 15.50
CA HIS A 37 14.30 4.60 16.11
C HIS A 37 13.94 5.43 17.35
N TYR A 38 12.90 6.28 17.25
CA TYR A 38 12.41 7.06 18.39
C TYR A 38 11.96 6.18 19.56
N ARG A 39 11.28 5.06 19.26
CA ARG A 39 10.87 4.07 20.27
C ARG A 39 12.08 3.50 21.02
N ALA A 40 13.14 3.14 20.30
CA ALA A 40 14.36 2.59 20.89
C ALA A 40 15.07 3.61 21.79
N VAL A 41 15.28 4.83 21.30
CA VAL A 41 15.92 5.92 22.08
C VAL A 41 15.12 6.26 23.34
N LEU A 42 13.78 6.34 23.23
CA LEU A 42 12.92 6.62 24.38
C LEU A 42 12.98 5.49 25.42
N PHE A 43 13.03 4.24 24.98
CA PHE A 43 13.16 3.08 25.86
C PHE A 43 14.51 3.06 26.58
N ASP A 44 15.61 3.24 25.85
CA ASP A 44 16.96 3.25 26.43
C ASP A 44 17.12 4.39 27.44
N PHE A 45 16.68 5.61 27.10
CA PHE A 45 16.73 6.75 28.01
C PHE A 45 15.93 6.50 29.28
N ALA A 46 14.69 5.96 29.19
CA ALA A 46 13.87 5.68 30.36
C ALA A 46 14.42 4.54 31.22
N ARG A 47 15.01 3.51 30.58
CA ARG A 47 15.63 2.37 31.26
C ARG A 47 16.84 2.78 32.09
N ASP A 48 17.62 3.75 31.64
CA ASP A 48 18.83 4.22 32.32
C ASP A 48 18.54 4.89 33.68
N TYR A 49 17.33 5.44 33.87
CA TYR A 49 16.87 5.95 35.17
C TYR A 49 16.32 4.83 36.07
N ASP A 50 15.38 4.04 35.55
CA ASP A 50 14.80 2.89 36.26
C ASP A 50 14.24 1.87 35.26
N LYS A 51 14.42 0.58 35.55
CA LYS A 51 13.85 -0.52 34.78
C LYS A 51 12.33 -0.45 34.72
N MET A 52 11.68 0.01 35.80
CA MET A 52 10.22 0.17 35.82
C MET A 52 9.76 1.32 34.91
N LEU A 53 10.51 2.42 34.86
CA LEU A 53 10.24 3.53 33.94
C LEU A 53 10.41 3.12 32.47
N GLY A 54 11.42 2.30 32.16
CA GLY A 54 11.58 1.71 30.83
C GLY A 54 10.38 0.85 30.41
N PHE A 55 9.82 0.05 31.31
CA PHE A 55 8.60 -0.72 31.01
C PHE A 55 7.37 0.17 30.78
N VAL A 56 7.20 1.20 31.63
CA VAL A 56 6.09 2.15 31.50
C VAL A 56 6.21 2.96 30.20
N SER A 57 7.41 3.39 29.80
CA SER A 57 7.61 4.13 28.56
C SER A 57 7.34 3.25 27.32
N TRP A 58 7.77 1.98 27.35
CA TRP A 58 7.45 1.02 26.30
C TRP A 58 5.95 0.85 26.12
N VAL A 59 5.23 0.52 27.20
CA VAL A 59 3.77 0.29 27.17
C VAL A 59 3.03 1.57 26.82
N GLY A 60 3.45 2.71 27.37
CA GLY A 60 2.86 4.01 27.09
C GLY A 60 3.01 4.42 25.62
N TYR A 61 4.18 4.21 25.03
CA TYR A 61 4.43 4.45 23.61
C TYR A 61 3.52 3.58 22.74
N LEU A 62 3.45 2.28 23.00
CA LEU A 62 2.54 1.36 22.31
C LEU A 62 1.08 1.81 22.42
N GLY A 63 0.61 2.07 23.65
CA GLY A 63 -0.75 2.50 23.90
C GLY A 63 -1.10 3.79 23.17
N PHE A 64 -0.21 4.79 23.19
CA PHE A 64 -0.40 6.06 22.52
C PHE A 64 -0.53 5.91 21.01
N PHE A 65 0.40 5.21 20.36
CA PHE A 65 0.38 5.07 18.89
C PHE A 65 -0.78 4.21 18.39
N VAL A 66 -1.13 3.14 19.10
CA VAL A 66 -2.27 2.28 18.74
C VAL A 66 -3.59 3.01 18.92
N THR A 67 -3.76 3.76 20.01
CA THR A 67 -4.98 4.57 20.21
C THR A 67 -5.08 5.69 19.18
N ALA A 68 -3.97 6.36 18.85
CA ALA A 68 -3.92 7.34 17.76
C ALA A 68 -4.33 6.72 16.41
N ALA A 69 -3.79 5.54 16.05
CA ALA A 69 -4.16 4.83 14.84
C ALA A 69 -5.65 4.47 14.81
N ALA A 70 -6.21 4.00 15.93
CA ALA A 70 -7.62 3.69 16.06
C ALA A 70 -8.51 4.94 15.91
N LEU A 71 -8.09 6.09 16.47
CA LEU A 71 -8.80 7.36 16.33
C LEU A 71 -8.78 7.86 14.88
N VAL A 72 -7.65 7.75 14.19
CA VAL A 72 -7.53 8.09 12.75
C VAL A 72 -8.52 7.28 11.93
N CYS A 73 -8.60 5.95 12.14
CA CYS A 73 -9.60 5.11 11.47
C CYS A 73 -11.03 5.53 11.83
N LYS A 74 -11.32 5.77 13.12
CA LYS A 74 -12.67 6.10 13.58
C LYS A 74 -13.18 7.44 13.01
N TYR A 75 -12.33 8.47 13.00
CA TYR A 75 -12.74 9.83 12.60
C TYR A 75 -12.66 10.08 11.10
N ILE A 76 -11.69 9.50 10.39
CA ILE A 76 -11.54 9.76 8.94
C ILE A 76 -12.39 8.80 8.11
N SER A 77 -12.22 7.49 8.32
CA SER A 77 -13.05 6.49 7.65
C SER A 77 -12.96 5.12 8.33
N PRO A 78 -14.06 4.58 8.85
CA PRO A 78 -14.08 3.27 9.48
C PRO A 78 -13.81 2.13 8.49
N GLN A 79 -13.94 2.40 7.18
CA GLN A 79 -13.65 1.44 6.10
C GLN A 79 -12.13 1.17 5.93
N ALA A 80 -11.27 1.95 6.59
CA ALA A 80 -9.82 1.72 6.58
C ALA A 80 -9.37 0.61 7.55
N ILE A 81 -10.28 0.07 8.37
CA ILE A 81 -9.97 -0.96 9.36
C ILE A 81 -9.57 -2.27 8.67
N GLY A 82 -8.56 -2.94 9.21
CA GLY A 82 -8.10 -4.24 8.76
C GLY A 82 -7.24 -4.21 7.49
N SER A 83 -6.88 -5.41 7.03
CA SER A 83 -6.02 -5.58 5.84
C SER A 83 -6.69 -5.02 4.60
N GLY A 84 -7.99 -5.22 4.42
CA GLY A 84 -8.76 -4.78 3.25
C GLY A 84 -8.81 -5.78 2.10
N ILE A 85 -7.90 -6.76 2.08
CA ILE A 85 -7.80 -7.77 1.02
C ILE A 85 -9.17 -8.40 0.71
N PRO A 86 -9.96 -8.85 1.71
CA PRO A 86 -11.25 -9.46 1.40
C PRO A 86 -12.21 -8.47 0.74
N GLU A 87 -12.20 -7.20 1.10
CA GLU A 87 -13.05 -6.17 0.54
C GLU A 87 -12.72 -5.88 -0.92
N VAL A 88 -11.42 -5.76 -1.26
CA VAL A 88 -11.01 -5.63 -2.67
C VAL A 88 -11.35 -6.87 -3.47
N LYS A 89 -11.23 -8.07 -2.88
CA LYS A 89 -11.67 -9.31 -3.53
C LYS A 89 -13.17 -9.30 -3.80
N VAL A 90 -13.98 -8.81 -2.86
CA VAL A 90 -15.43 -8.68 -3.03
C VAL A 90 -15.77 -7.66 -4.13
N ILE A 91 -15.06 -6.53 -4.20
CA ILE A 91 -15.22 -5.53 -5.28
C ILE A 91 -14.86 -6.12 -6.65
N MET A 92 -13.75 -6.87 -6.75
CA MET A 92 -13.35 -7.55 -7.99
C MET A 92 -14.37 -8.61 -8.45
N ASN A 93 -15.15 -9.17 -7.52
CA ASN A 93 -16.24 -10.09 -7.84
C ASN A 93 -17.49 -9.40 -8.39
N GLY A 94 -17.53 -8.06 -8.40
CA GLY A 94 -18.64 -7.24 -8.89
C GLY A 94 -19.58 -6.75 -7.79
N PHE A 95 -19.23 -6.90 -6.51
CA PHE A 95 -20.03 -6.35 -5.42
C PHE A 95 -19.59 -4.91 -5.09
N PHE A 96 -20.54 -3.98 -5.14
CA PHE A 96 -20.26 -2.59 -4.83
C PHE A 96 -20.20 -2.36 -3.31
N LEU A 97 -19.02 -1.99 -2.78
CA LEU A 97 -18.87 -1.52 -1.41
C LEU A 97 -18.91 0.01 -1.37
N PRO A 98 -19.92 0.63 -0.73
CA PRO A 98 -20.03 2.09 -0.69
C PRO A 98 -18.86 2.69 0.10
N ASN A 99 -18.30 3.78 -0.42
CA ASN A 99 -17.25 4.59 0.21
C ASN A 99 -15.91 3.89 0.52
N TYR A 100 -15.72 2.64 0.10
CA TYR A 100 -14.47 1.89 0.32
C TYR A 100 -13.32 2.45 -0.52
N LEU A 101 -13.61 2.71 -1.80
CA LEU A 101 -12.70 3.31 -2.77
C LEU A 101 -12.75 4.84 -2.66
N THR A 102 -12.38 5.46 -1.54
CA THR A 102 -12.31 6.93 -1.39
C THR A 102 -10.88 7.41 -1.09
N MET A 103 -10.55 8.66 -1.48
CA MET A 103 -9.23 9.23 -1.11
C MET A 103 -9.12 9.39 0.42
N ARG A 104 -10.26 9.57 1.09
CA ARG A 104 -10.33 9.62 2.56
C ARG A 104 -9.94 8.27 3.18
N THR A 105 -10.44 7.14 2.67
CA THR A 105 -9.99 5.82 3.13
C THR A 105 -8.52 5.59 2.86
N LEU A 106 -8.01 6.01 1.69
CA LEU A 106 -6.58 5.88 1.37
C LEU A 106 -5.71 6.61 2.39
N VAL A 107 -5.98 7.90 2.62
CA VAL A 107 -5.20 8.71 3.57
C VAL A 107 -5.33 8.17 4.99
N ALA A 108 -6.55 7.78 5.41
CA ALA A 108 -6.77 7.15 6.71
C ALA A 108 -5.92 5.89 6.89
N LYS A 109 -5.86 5.05 5.86
CA LYS A 109 -5.15 3.77 5.88
C LYS A 109 -3.64 3.94 5.88
N VAL A 110 -3.10 4.87 5.09
CA VAL A 110 -1.66 5.19 5.12
C VAL A 110 -1.25 5.67 6.52
N LEU A 111 -2.00 6.63 7.07
CA LEU A 111 -1.69 7.19 8.39
C LEU A 111 -1.84 6.15 9.52
N SER A 112 -2.95 5.41 9.54
CA SER A 112 -3.19 4.41 10.57
C SER A 112 -2.19 3.25 10.50
N LEU A 113 -1.79 2.84 9.29
CA LEU A 113 -0.79 1.80 9.08
C LEU A 113 0.60 2.25 9.53
N THR A 114 1.03 3.47 9.19
CA THR A 114 2.30 4.03 9.68
C THR A 114 2.34 4.11 11.21
N LEU A 115 1.25 4.55 11.85
CA LEU A 115 1.17 4.62 13.32
C LEU A 115 1.16 3.22 13.97
N THR A 116 0.46 2.26 13.38
CA THR A 116 0.37 0.88 13.88
C THR A 116 1.70 0.14 13.74
N LEU A 117 2.38 0.28 12.60
CA LEU A 117 3.72 -0.27 12.42
C LEU A 117 4.72 0.41 13.36
N GLY A 118 4.65 1.74 13.45
CA GLY A 118 5.50 2.55 14.32
C GLY A 118 5.34 2.24 15.81
N SER A 119 4.18 1.70 16.23
CA SER A 119 3.97 1.22 17.60
C SER A 119 4.73 -0.07 17.90
N GLY A 120 5.20 -0.81 16.90
CA GLY A 120 5.87 -2.10 17.07
C GLY A 120 4.91 -3.27 17.29
N LEU A 121 3.64 -3.13 16.89
CA LEU A 121 2.73 -4.28 16.85
C LEU A 121 3.17 -5.27 15.76
N PRO A 122 2.97 -6.58 15.95
CA PRO A 122 3.29 -7.62 14.96
C PRO A 122 2.25 -7.62 13.83
N VAL A 123 2.18 -6.53 13.07
CA VAL A 123 1.28 -6.33 11.94
C VAL A 123 2.12 -6.16 10.68
N GLY A 124 1.74 -6.84 9.60
CA GLY A 124 2.41 -6.73 8.31
C GLY A 124 1.97 -5.51 7.51
N LYS A 125 2.86 -4.97 6.67
CA LYS A 125 2.52 -3.96 5.67
C LYS A 125 1.77 -4.57 4.48
N GLU A 126 0.47 -4.78 4.63
CA GLU A 126 -0.39 -5.25 3.54
C GLU A 126 -0.80 -4.06 2.63
N ALA A 127 0.11 -3.58 1.78
CA ALA A 127 -0.08 -2.41 0.91
C ALA A 127 -0.95 -2.68 -0.34
N SER A 128 -1.77 -3.74 -0.34
CA SER A 128 -2.67 -4.10 -1.45
C SER A 128 -3.77 -3.05 -1.69
N HIS A 129 -4.01 -2.15 -0.73
CA HIS A 129 -5.12 -1.18 -0.75
C HIS A 129 -4.78 0.21 -1.24
N LEU A 130 -3.50 0.57 -1.30
CA LEU A 130 -3.14 1.97 -1.50
C LEU A 130 -3.54 2.51 -2.88
N LEU A 131 -3.93 1.65 -3.83
CA LEU A 131 -3.99 2.05 -5.23
C LEU A 131 -5.19 1.63 -6.05
N SER A 132 -6.26 1.19 -5.40
CA SER A 132 -7.55 1.03 -6.05
C SER A 132 -8.17 2.37 -6.51
N LYS A 133 -7.65 3.52 -6.04
CA LYS A 133 -8.14 4.85 -6.39
C LYS A 133 -7.16 5.83 -7.05
N LEU A 134 -5.84 5.65 -7.00
CA LEU A 134 -4.94 6.44 -7.87
C LEU A 134 -5.18 6.11 -9.34
N THR A 135 -5.48 4.84 -9.61
CA THR A 135 -6.05 4.36 -10.87
C THR A 135 -7.37 5.05 -11.24
N LYS A 136 -8.31 5.22 -10.29
CA LYS A 136 -9.58 5.94 -10.51
C LYS A 136 -9.45 7.46 -10.57
N ALA A 137 -8.49 8.07 -9.89
CA ALA A 137 -8.30 9.53 -9.85
C ALA A 137 -7.79 10.07 -11.20
N TRP A 138 -6.96 9.28 -11.89
CA TRP A 138 -6.55 9.52 -13.28
C TRP A 138 -7.62 9.15 -14.32
N GLN A 139 -8.79 8.72 -13.86
CA GLN A 139 -9.91 8.24 -14.67
C GLN A 139 -11.01 9.32 -14.82
N SER A 140 -10.73 10.57 -14.41
CA SER A 140 -11.57 11.75 -14.59
C SER A 140 -11.66 12.26 -16.05
N THR A 141 -11.20 11.47 -17.02
CA THR A 141 -11.49 11.69 -18.44
C THR A 141 -12.49 10.65 -18.89
N ALA A 142 -13.60 11.10 -19.47
CA ALA A 142 -14.85 10.43 -19.87
C ALA A 142 -14.76 9.10 -20.67
N PHE A 143 -13.59 8.47 -20.77
CA PHE A 143 -13.26 7.34 -21.65
C PHE A 143 -13.21 5.94 -20.97
N PHE A 144 -13.53 5.87 -19.68
CA PHE A 144 -13.38 4.66 -18.85
C PHE A 144 -14.73 4.18 -18.26
N SER A 145 -15.77 4.10 -19.09
CA SER A 145 -17.12 3.72 -18.64
C SER A 145 -17.38 2.20 -18.54
N ASN A 146 -16.41 1.36 -18.89
CA ASN A 146 -16.59 -0.10 -18.91
C ASN A 146 -16.17 -0.74 -17.57
N GLU A 147 -17.13 -1.36 -16.89
CA GLU A 147 -16.97 -2.07 -15.61
C GLU A 147 -15.83 -3.10 -15.66
N GLY A 148 -15.65 -3.80 -16.80
CA GLY A 148 -14.55 -4.75 -16.97
C GLY A 148 -13.17 -4.11 -16.91
N ARG A 149 -12.98 -2.92 -17.51
CA ARG A 149 -11.68 -2.22 -17.50
C ARG A 149 -11.36 -1.65 -16.12
N GLU A 150 -12.38 -1.29 -15.34
CA GLU A 150 -12.21 -0.86 -13.95
C GLU A 150 -11.66 -2.00 -13.07
N ILE A 151 -12.22 -3.21 -13.20
CA ILE A 151 -11.76 -4.39 -12.46
C ILE A 151 -10.33 -4.77 -12.86
N GLU A 152 -9.99 -4.71 -14.15
CA GLU A 152 -8.63 -5.01 -14.64
C GLU A 152 -7.58 -4.06 -14.08
N ILE A 153 -7.90 -2.76 -14.05
CA ILE A 153 -7.02 -1.73 -13.50
C ILE A 153 -6.91 -1.87 -11.98
N LEU A 154 -8.01 -2.20 -11.31
CA LEU A 154 -8.03 -2.50 -9.88
C LEU A 154 -7.15 -3.73 -9.54
N ALA A 155 -7.23 -4.79 -10.35
CA ALA A 155 -6.40 -5.99 -10.23
C ALA A 155 -4.92 -5.66 -10.41
N SER A 156 -4.58 -4.89 -11.44
CA SER A 156 -3.22 -4.43 -11.65
C SER A 156 -2.72 -3.58 -10.46
N GLY A 157 -3.53 -2.68 -9.92
CA GLY A 157 -3.16 -1.86 -8.77
C GLY A 157 -2.89 -2.67 -7.50
N CYS A 158 -3.72 -3.69 -7.24
CA CYS A 158 -3.53 -4.62 -6.12
C CYS A 158 -2.21 -5.41 -6.27
N SER A 159 -1.96 -5.97 -7.47
CA SER A 159 -0.70 -6.66 -7.77
C SER A 159 0.52 -5.77 -7.58
N VAL A 160 0.48 -4.52 -8.03
CA VAL A 160 1.62 -3.61 -7.87
C VAL A 160 1.92 -3.32 -6.39
N GLY A 161 0.87 -3.12 -5.57
CA GLY A 161 1.02 -2.94 -4.12
C GLY A 161 1.71 -4.14 -3.44
N ILE A 162 1.30 -5.36 -3.80
CA ILE A 162 1.89 -6.62 -3.30
C ILE A 162 3.33 -6.79 -3.80
N ALA A 163 3.61 -6.40 -5.05
CA ALA A 163 4.96 -6.44 -5.58
C ALA A 163 5.92 -5.49 -4.82
N CYS A 164 5.43 -4.34 -4.33
CA CYS A 164 6.23 -3.45 -3.48
C CYS A 164 6.57 -4.12 -2.14
N THR A 165 5.57 -4.72 -1.49
CA THR A 165 5.73 -5.22 -0.12
C THR A 165 6.59 -6.47 -0.08
N PHE A 166 6.43 -7.37 -1.05
CA PHE A 166 7.15 -8.65 -1.11
C PHE A 166 8.33 -8.65 -2.08
N SER A 167 8.55 -7.57 -2.84
CA SER A 167 9.60 -7.50 -3.88
C SER A 167 9.55 -8.67 -4.89
N SER A 168 8.35 -9.25 -5.10
CA SER A 168 8.13 -10.40 -5.98
C SER A 168 7.10 -10.07 -7.07
N PRO A 169 7.54 -9.56 -8.23
CA PRO A 169 6.63 -9.15 -9.31
C PRO A 169 5.79 -10.30 -9.86
N ALA A 170 6.38 -11.48 -10.05
CA ALA A 170 5.68 -12.64 -10.63
C ALA A 170 4.59 -13.16 -9.69
N GLY A 171 4.91 -13.34 -8.40
CA GLY A 171 3.94 -13.80 -7.41
C GLY A 171 2.79 -12.82 -7.21
N ALA A 172 3.08 -11.52 -7.25
CA ALA A 172 2.07 -10.49 -7.09
C ALA A 172 1.08 -10.42 -8.27
N VAL A 173 1.55 -10.65 -9.50
CA VAL A 173 0.66 -10.74 -10.67
C VAL A 173 -0.20 -12.00 -10.59
N LEU A 174 0.37 -13.15 -10.24
CA LEU A 174 -0.39 -14.38 -10.05
C LEU A 174 -1.48 -14.23 -8.98
N TYR A 175 -1.17 -13.58 -7.87
CA TYR A 175 -2.15 -13.25 -6.84
C TYR A 175 -3.29 -12.36 -7.37
N GLY A 176 -2.96 -11.36 -8.20
CA GLY A 176 -3.97 -10.52 -8.85
C GLY A 176 -4.91 -11.31 -9.76
N ILE A 177 -4.36 -12.27 -10.52
CA ILE A 177 -5.15 -13.18 -11.37
C ILE A 177 -6.03 -14.07 -10.50
N GLU A 178 -5.51 -14.66 -9.43
CA GLU A 178 -6.26 -15.53 -8.52
C GLU A 178 -7.44 -14.80 -7.88
N CYS A 179 -7.27 -13.51 -7.55
CA CYS A 179 -8.35 -12.68 -7.01
C CYS A 179 -9.42 -12.32 -8.05
N THR A 180 -9.11 -12.41 -9.34
CA THR A 180 -10.00 -12.04 -10.44
C THR A 180 -10.68 -13.30 -11.00
N HIS A 181 -11.76 -13.75 -10.37
CA HIS A 181 -12.36 -15.09 -10.57
C HIS A 181 -12.97 -15.39 -11.96
N LYS A 182 -13.20 -14.40 -12.83
CA LYS A 182 -14.04 -14.60 -14.04
C LYS A 182 -13.22 -14.70 -15.33
N TYR A 183 -12.47 -13.66 -15.68
CA TYR A 183 -11.67 -13.60 -16.90
C TYR A 183 -10.52 -12.62 -16.73
N PHE A 184 -9.31 -13.00 -17.14
CA PHE A 184 -8.16 -12.12 -17.13
C PHE A 184 -7.45 -12.18 -18.49
N ALA A 185 -7.49 -11.07 -19.23
CA ALA A 185 -6.90 -11.02 -20.56
C ALA A 185 -5.37 -11.11 -20.49
N VAL A 186 -4.76 -11.93 -21.36
CA VAL A 186 -3.29 -12.08 -21.44
C VAL A 186 -2.59 -10.75 -21.71
N LYS A 187 -3.24 -9.81 -22.42
CA LYS A 187 -2.69 -8.46 -22.61
C LYS A 187 -2.52 -7.72 -21.28
N ASN A 188 -3.45 -7.87 -20.34
CA ASN A 188 -3.40 -7.21 -19.04
C ASN A 188 -2.40 -7.85 -18.08
N TYR A 189 -2.12 -9.14 -18.27
CA TYR A 189 -1.03 -9.83 -17.59
C TYR A 189 0.32 -9.16 -17.82
N TRP A 190 0.68 -8.94 -19.09
CA TRP A 190 1.95 -8.29 -19.43
C TRP A 190 2.06 -6.86 -18.90
N ARG A 191 0.92 -6.14 -18.87
CA ARG A 191 0.87 -4.76 -18.33
C ARG A 191 1.04 -4.73 -16.83
N ALA A 192 0.34 -5.61 -16.11
CA ALA A 192 0.48 -5.75 -14.66
C ALA A 192 1.91 -6.18 -14.29
N PHE A 193 2.50 -7.12 -15.05
CA PHE A 193 3.88 -7.57 -14.86
C PHE A 193 4.91 -6.46 -15.09
N PHE A 194 4.70 -5.61 -16.10
CA PHE A 194 5.55 -4.45 -16.31
C PHE A 194 5.42 -3.43 -15.18
N ALA A 195 4.21 -3.11 -14.74
CA ALA A 195 3.98 -2.20 -13.62
C ALA A 195 4.59 -2.71 -12.31
N THR A 196 4.43 -4.01 -12.01
CA THR A 196 4.95 -4.62 -10.78
C THR A 196 6.47 -4.69 -10.77
N THR A 197 7.10 -4.96 -11.92
CA THR A 197 8.56 -4.94 -12.05
C THR A 197 9.13 -3.53 -11.89
N CYS A 198 8.55 -2.50 -12.53
CA CYS A 198 8.94 -1.11 -12.31
C CYS A 198 8.85 -0.73 -10.83
N SER A 199 7.73 -1.05 -10.19
CA SER A 199 7.49 -0.73 -8.77
C SER A 199 8.47 -1.44 -7.85
N ALA A 200 8.70 -2.74 -8.04
CA ALA A 200 9.65 -3.52 -7.25
C ALA A 200 11.09 -3.02 -7.44
N LEU A 201 11.49 -2.64 -8.67
CA LEU A 201 12.81 -2.06 -8.92
C LEU A 201 12.99 -0.74 -8.19
N ILE A 202 12.05 0.20 -8.32
CA ILE A 202 12.10 1.50 -7.63
C ILE A 202 12.18 1.29 -6.12
N PHE A 203 11.33 0.41 -5.58
CA PHE A 203 11.32 0.09 -4.16
C PHE A 203 12.65 -0.50 -3.67
N ARG A 204 13.25 -1.44 -4.43
CA ARG A 204 14.56 -2.02 -4.10
C ARG A 204 15.69 -1.01 -4.17
N PHE A 205 15.72 -0.16 -5.20
CA PHE A 205 16.71 0.91 -5.31
C PHE A 205 16.59 1.92 -4.17
N ALA A 206 15.36 2.33 -3.83
CA ALA A 206 15.12 3.27 -2.74
C ALA A 206 15.56 2.70 -1.40
N ASN A 207 15.22 1.45 -1.08
CA ASN A 207 15.68 0.81 0.16
C ASN A 207 17.20 0.65 0.21
N ALA A 208 17.83 0.29 -0.91
CA ALA A 208 19.29 0.20 -0.98
C ALA A 208 19.99 1.57 -0.82
N ALA A 209 19.33 2.67 -1.21
CA ALA A 209 19.87 4.02 -1.08
C ALA A 209 19.60 4.66 0.29
N ILE A 210 18.46 4.34 0.92
CA ILE A 210 17.99 4.96 2.17
C ILE A 210 18.51 4.22 3.41
N ILE A 211 18.67 2.90 3.34
CA ILE A 211 19.18 2.09 4.47
C ILE A 211 20.71 1.99 4.33
N PRO A 212 21.52 2.79 5.07
CA PRO A 212 22.96 2.62 5.04
C PRO A 212 23.35 1.24 5.62
N PRO A 213 24.40 0.59 5.10
CA PRO A 213 24.83 -0.76 5.47
C PRO A 213 25.36 -0.89 6.92
N HIS A 214 25.29 0.16 7.74
CA HIS A 214 25.75 0.14 9.14
C HIS A 214 24.65 -0.30 10.13
N ILE A 215 23.44 -0.60 9.67
CA ILE A 215 22.30 -1.00 10.52
C ILE A 215 21.65 -2.32 10.03
N ALA A 216 22.26 -3.02 9.06
CA ALA A 216 21.81 -4.32 8.58
C ALA A 216 22.60 -5.48 9.22
#